data_AF-A0A1Z9FBC5-F1
#
_entry.id   AF-A0A1Z9FBC5-F1
#
_cell.length_a   1.000
_cell.length_b   1.000
_cell.length_c   1.000
_cell.angle_alpha   90.00
_cell.angle_beta   90.00
_cell.angle_gamma   90.00
#
_symmetry.space_group_name_H-M   'P 1'
#
loop_
_entity.id
_entity.type
_entity.pdbx_description
1 polymer ?
#
loop_
_entity_poly.entity_id
_entity_poly.type
_entity_poly.pdbx_seq_one_letter_code
_entity_poly.pdbx_strand_id
1 'polypeptide(L)'
;MNWIIVVVFAMTLQDTDGGRDMYVFTEPTYESKDMCEADITDPMVYPGLIEKLVSEYKQLKKIEAVVCVTPQELKQALSGSMKT
;
A
#
# COMPACT_ATOMS: atom_id res chain seq x y z
N MET A 1 -6.94 12.16 12.80
CA MET A 1 -6.36 12.07 11.45
C MET A 1 -6.17 10.60 11.17
N ASN A 2 -6.54 10.10 9.99
CA ASN A 2 -6.54 8.66 9.72
C ASN A 2 -5.40 8.33 8.76
N TRP A 3 -4.44 7.53 9.20
CA TRP A 3 -3.35 6.97 8.39
C TRP A 3 -3.74 5.56 7.95
N ILE A 4 -3.37 5.22 6.72
CA ILE A 4 -3.66 3.93 6.09
C ILE A 4 -2.38 3.34 5.49
N ILE A 5 -2.36 2.02 5.40
CA ILE A 5 -1.24 1.28 4.81
C ILE A 5 -1.49 1.14 3.31
N VAL A 6 -0.49 1.53 2.51
CA VAL A 6 -0.47 1.34 1.07
C VAL A 6 0.74 0.51 0.70
N VAL A 7 0.51 -0.55 -0.06
CA VAL A 7 1.54 -1.44 -0.59
C VAL A 7 1.76 -1.06 -2.05
N VAL A 8 2.99 -0.73 -2.40
CA VAL A 8 3.41 -0.42 -3.76
C VAL A 8 4.15 -1.64 -4.30
N PHE A 9 3.68 -2.18 -5.41
CA PHE A 9 4.34 -3.29 -6.08
C PHE A 9 5.36 -2.78 -7.09
N ALA A 10 6.44 -3.54 -7.24
CA ALA A 10 7.44 -3.29 -8.25
C ALA A 10 6.84 -3.51 -9.64
N MET A 11 7.12 -2.59 -10.56
CA MET A 11 6.80 -2.78 -11.96
C MET A 11 7.53 -3.99 -12.52
N THR A 12 6.81 -4.79 -13.29
CA THR A 12 7.33 -5.94 -14.01
C THR A 12 7.36 -5.63 -15.51
N LEU A 13 8.16 -6.36 -16.27
CA LEU A 13 8.20 -6.22 -17.74
C LEU A 13 6.86 -6.54 -18.43
N GLN A 14 5.91 -7.13 -17.70
CA GLN A 14 4.56 -7.45 -18.17
C GLN A 14 3.57 -6.30 -17.95
N ASP A 15 3.98 -5.22 -17.27
CA ASP A 15 3.13 -4.08 -16.99
C ASP A 15 3.15 -3.12 -18.19
N THR A 16 2.18 -3.33 -19.08
CA THR A 16 2.02 -2.58 -20.32
C THR A 16 1.49 -1.16 -20.12
N ASP A 17 1.03 -0.87 -18.91
CA ASP A 17 0.16 0.26 -18.60
C ASP A 17 0.97 1.45 -18.04
N GLY A 18 2.27 1.24 -17.77
CA GLY A 18 3.18 2.23 -17.20
C GLY A 18 2.85 2.66 -15.76
N GLY A 19 1.78 2.12 -15.17
CA GLY A 19 1.35 2.37 -13.81
C GLY A 19 2.03 1.46 -12.80
N ARG A 20 2.33 1.99 -11.60
CA ARG A 20 2.66 1.18 -10.44
C ARG A 20 1.39 0.60 -9.84
N ASP A 21 1.34 -0.71 -9.69
CA ASP A 21 0.26 -1.34 -8.95
C ASP A 21 0.35 -1.00 -7.46
N MET A 22 -0.79 -0.69 -6.87
CA MET A 22 -0.90 -0.39 -5.46
C MET A 22 -2.06 -1.15 -4.84
N TYR A 23 -1.88 -1.61 -3.60
CA TYR A 23 -2.95 -2.12 -2.76
C TYR A 23 -3.14 -1.20 -1.55
N VAL A 24 -4.39 -0.88 -1.25
CA VAL A 24 -4.75 0.04 -0.15
C VAL A 24 -5.50 -0.73 0.91
N PHE A 25 -4.95 -0.79 2.12
CA PHE A 25 -5.69 -1.28 3.27
C PHE A 25 -6.61 -0.18 3.78
N THR A 26 -7.92 -0.41 3.70
CA THR A 26 -8.93 0.50 4.26
C THR A 26 -9.09 0.33 5.77
N GLU A 27 -8.71 -0.83 6.30
CA GLU A 27 -8.67 -1.16 7.73
C GLU A 27 -7.45 -2.06 8.01
N PRO A 28 -6.74 -1.87 9.15
CA PRO A 28 -6.97 -0.85 10.19
C PRO A 28 -6.62 0.57 9.72
N THR A 29 -7.08 1.58 10.47
CA THR A 29 -6.67 2.98 10.32
C THR A 29 -6.05 3.49 11.61
N TYR A 30 -5.06 4.38 11.50
CA TYR A 30 -4.25 4.82 12.65
C TYR A 30 -4.38 6.32 12.90
N GLU A 31 -4.25 6.76 14.14
CA GLU A 31 -4.35 8.19 14.47
C GLU A 31 -3.07 8.98 14.12
N SER A 32 -1.93 8.29 14.05
CA SER A 32 -0.61 8.86 13.73
C SER A 32 0.16 7.98 12.75
N LYS A 33 1.13 8.61 12.07
CA LYS A 33 2.05 7.92 11.17
C LYS A 33 2.90 6.89 11.92
N ASP A 34 3.41 7.26 13.10
CA ASP A 34 4.28 6.39 13.89
C ASP A 34 3.58 5.09 14.31
N MET A 35 2.29 5.14 14.65
CA MET A 35 1.52 3.92 14.95
C MET A 35 1.35 3.03 13.73
N CYS A 36 1.09 3.63 12.56
CA CYS A 36 1.01 2.88 11.32
C CYS A 36 2.37 2.23 10.96
N GLU A 37 3.47 2.97 11.11
CA GLU A 37 4.82 2.49 10.83
C GLU A 37 5.27 1.39 11.81
N ALA A 38 4.84 1.48 13.08
CA ALA A 38 5.04 0.43 14.06
C ALA A 38 4.34 -0.87 13.62
N ASP A 39 3.08 -0.82 13.23
CA ASP A 39 2.32 -2.03 12.83
C ASP A 39 2.88 -2.69 11.56
N ILE A 40 3.31 -1.94 10.54
CA ILE A 40 3.89 -2.54 9.32
C ILE A 40 5.27 -3.16 9.56
N THR A 41 5.92 -2.86 10.69
CA THR A 41 7.18 -3.46 11.11
C THR A 41 7.03 -4.46 12.26
N ASP A 42 5.83 -4.56 12.85
CA ASP A 42 5.53 -5.50 13.94
C ASP A 42 5.44 -6.94 13.39
N PRO A 43 6.29 -7.87 13.86
CA PRO A 43 6.28 -9.26 13.42
C PRO A 43 4.97 -10.00 13.77
N MET A 44 4.13 -9.49 14.67
CA MET A 44 2.82 -10.05 14.99
C MET A 44 1.73 -9.59 14.03
N VAL A 45 1.87 -8.41 13.42
CA VAL A 45 0.85 -7.81 12.54
C VAL A 45 1.18 -8.04 11.07
N TYR A 46 2.46 -7.87 10.69
CA TYR A 46 2.94 -8.00 9.32
C TYR A 46 2.51 -9.30 8.62
N PRO A 47 2.57 -10.50 9.24
CA PRO A 47 2.14 -11.73 8.58
C PRO A 47 0.68 -11.70 8.14
N GLY A 48 -0.23 -11.15 8.95
CA GLY A 48 -1.65 -11.05 8.62
C GLY A 48 -1.92 -10.09 7.46
N LEU A 49 -1.15 -9.00 7.36
CA LEU A 49 -1.22 -8.09 6.21
C LEU A 49 -0.79 -8.80 4.92
N ILE A 50 0.29 -9.59 4.97
CA ILE A 50 0.76 -10.37 3.82
C ILE A 50 -0.24 -11.46 3.43
N GLU A 51 -0.80 -12.21 4.39
CA GLU A 51 -1.82 -13.22 4.11
C GLU A 51 -3.04 -12.63 3.39
N LYS A 52 -3.51 -11.45 3.83
CA LYS A 52 -4.60 -10.75 3.15
C LYS A 52 -4.24 -10.39 1.71
N LEU A 53 -3.03 -9.86 1.47
CA LEU A 53 -2.54 -9.59 0.12
C LEU A 53 -2.45 -10.86 -0.74
N VAL A 54 -1.95 -11.97 -0.20
CA VAL A 54 -1.88 -13.25 -0.91
C VAL A 54 -3.27 -13.75 -1.29
N SER A 55 -4.27 -13.54 -0.43
CA SER A 55 -5.65 -13.97 -0.69
C SER A 55 -6.33 -13.19 -1.82
N GLU A 56 -5.99 -11.91 -1.98
CA GLU A 56 -6.57 -11.01 -2.99
C GLU A 56 -5.88 -11.17 -4.36
N TYR A 57 -4.59 -11.50 -4.37
CA TYR A 57 -3.80 -11.63 -5.59
C TYR A 57 -3.47 -13.10 -5.89
N LYS A 58 -3.89 -13.60 -7.06
CA LYS A 58 -3.51 -14.94 -7.54
C LYS A 58 -1.99 -15.14 -7.62
N GLN A 59 -1.26 -14.07 -7.90
CA GLN A 59 0.20 -14.04 -7.88
C GLN A 59 0.64 -12.66 -7.38
N LEU A 60 1.32 -12.62 -6.24
CA LEU A 60 1.88 -11.39 -5.71
C LEU A 60 3.11 -10.97 -6.50
N LYS A 61 3.06 -9.75 -7.03
CA LYS A 61 4.25 -9.06 -7.51
C LYS A 61 5.19 -8.77 -6.34
N LYS A 62 6.47 -8.56 -6.65
CA LYS A 62 7.45 -8.13 -5.64
C LYS A 62 6.97 -6.82 -5.02
N ILE A 63 6.90 -6.76 -3.70
CA ILE A 63 6.61 -5.51 -2.99
C ILE A 63 7.84 -4.59 -3.13
N GLU A 64 7.63 -3.38 -3.64
CA GLU A 64 8.66 -2.33 -3.73
C GLU A 64 8.73 -1.52 -2.44
N ALA A 65 7.56 -1.13 -1.91
CA ALA A 65 7.47 -0.38 -0.67
C ALA A 65 6.13 -0.63 0.04
N VAL A 66 6.13 -0.46 1.36
CA VAL A 66 4.93 -0.34 2.18
C VAL A 66 5.00 1.02 2.88
N VAL A 67 3.99 1.85 2.69
CA VAL A 67 3.99 3.24 3.16
C VAL A 67 2.71 3.57 3.92
N CYS A 68 2.87 4.42 4.93
CA CYS A 68 1.77 5.00 5.68
C CYS A 68 1.44 6.38 5.10
N VAL A 69 0.20 6.56 4.64
CA VAL A 69 -0.27 7.81 4.05
C VAL A 69 -1.65 8.16 4.60
N THR A 70 -2.01 9.43 4.52
CA THR A 70 -3.39 9.88 4.74
C THR A 70 -4.23 9.67 3.48
N PRO A 71 -5.56 9.51 3.59
CA PRO A 71 -6.45 9.47 2.43
C PRO A 71 -6.32 10.67 1.50
N GLN A 72 -5.98 11.85 2.06
CA GLN A 72 -5.78 13.07 1.31
C GLN A 72 -4.49 13.00 0.46
N GLU A 73 -3.38 12.54 1.03
CA GLU A 73 -2.12 12.33 0.31
C GLU A 73 -2.29 11.27 -0.79
N LEU A 74 -2.98 10.17 -0.50
CA LEU A 74 -3.30 9.13 -1.49
C LEU A 74 -4.10 9.71 -2.66
N LYS A 75 -5.16 10.48 -2.37
CA LYS A 75 -5.96 11.14 -3.41
C LYS A 75 -5.11 12.08 -4.25
N GLN A 76 -4.21 12.85 -3.64
CA GLN A 76 -3.32 13.76 -4.37
C GLN A 76 -2.34 12.99 -5.27
N ALA A 77 -1.76 11.89 -4.80
CA ALA A 77 -0.86 11.04 -5.59
C ALA A 77 -1.57 10.42 -6.80
N LEU A 78 -2.80 9.95 -6.63
CA LEU A 78 -3.62 9.40 -7.72
C LEU A 78 -4.04 10.48 -8.72
N SER A 79 -4.39 11.68 -8.24
CA SER A 79 -4.83 12.80 -9.09
C SER A 79 -3.67 13.45 -9.86
N GLY A 80 -2.47 13.47 -9.27
CA GLY A 80 -1.26 13.98 -9.91
C GLY A 80 -0.76 13.12 -11.06
N SER A 81 -1.10 11.82 -11.05
CA SER A 81 -0.75 10.87 -12.12
C SER A 81 -1.65 10.97 -13.36
N MET A 82 -2.72 11.80 -13.32
CA MET A 82 -3.66 12.02 -14.44
C MET A 82 -3.40 13.31 -15.24
N LYS A 83 -2.23 13.94 -15.10
CA LYS A 83 -1.84 15.11 -15.91
C LYS A 83 -0.61 14.81 -16.77
N THR A 84 -0.82 14.16 -17.91
CA THR A 84 -0.03 14.33 -19.16
C THR A 84 -0.88 13.86 -20.32
#